data_AF-T0PZF9-F1
#
_entry.id   AF-T0PZF9-F1
#
_cell.length_a   1.000
_cell.length_b   1.000
_cell.length_c   1.000
_cell.angle_alpha   90.00
_cell.angle_beta   90.00
_cell.angle_gamma   90.00
#
_symmetry.space_group_name_H-M   'P 1'
#
loop_
_entity.id
_entity.type
_entity.pdbx_description
1 polymer ?
#
loop_
_entity_poly.entity_id
_entity_poly.type
_entity_poly.pdbx_seq_one_letter_code
_entity_poly.pdbx_strand_id
1 'polypeptide(L)'
;MAITNAKMATYDFLAELRGSSFYPANSIEKGRTLLRALCAAIEDAKPLTLDGLEQLTHATTAAFNALEEELNEQGSIIDTVARECIANDIGCIAEAYGYLQFDIESLIANREW
;
A
#
# COMPACT_ATOMS: atom_id res chain seq x y z
N MET A 1 1.87 -15.74 -2.65
CA MET A 1 2.40 -16.35 -1.41
C MET A 1 1.52 -15.94 -0.26
N ALA A 2 1.38 -16.77 0.77
CA ALA A 2 0.70 -16.38 2.01
C ALA A 2 1.68 -15.56 2.87
N ILE A 3 1.21 -14.42 3.39
CA ILE A 3 1.97 -13.57 4.32
C ILE A 3 2.17 -14.35 5.62
N THR A 4 3.40 -14.42 6.12
CA THR A 4 3.74 -15.13 7.36
C THR A 4 3.58 -14.27 8.60
N ASN A 5 3.69 -12.94 8.46
CA ASN A 5 3.41 -11.99 9.54
C ASN A 5 1.94 -12.07 9.97
N ALA A 6 1.69 -12.53 11.20
CA ALA A 6 0.33 -12.75 11.71
C ALA A 6 -0.53 -11.49 11.75
N LYS A 7 0.07 -10.31 12.03
CA LYS A 7 -0.65 -9.02 12.03
C LYS A 7 -1.09 -8.68 10.61
N MET A 8 -0.19 -8.77 9.65
CA MET A 8 -0.44 -8.42 8.24
C MET A 8 -1.32 -9.46 7.51
N ALA A 9 -1.25 -10.72 7.90
CA ALA A 9 -2.08 -11.79 7.33
C ALA A 9 -3.59 -11.57 7.54
N THR A 10 -3.98 -10.90 8.63
CA THR A 10 -5.37 -10.59 8.97
C THR A 10 -5.72 -9.12 8.85
N TYR A 11 -4.79 -8.27 8.41
CA TYR A 11 -4.99 -6.82 8.37
C TYR A 11 -5.98 -6.44 7.25
N ASP A 12 -6.98 -5.62 7.59
CA ASP A 12 -8.00 -5.16 6.64
C ASP A 12 -7.49 -3.94 5.86
N PHE A 13 -6.60 -4.18 4.89
CA PHE A 13 -6.08 -3.13 4.02
C PHE A 13 -7.19 -2.35 3.31
N LEU A 14 -7.00 -1.04 3.16
CA LEU A 14 -7.91 -0.09 2.55
C LEU A 14 -9.32 -0.09 3.18
N ALA A 15 -9.42 -0.42 4.47
CA ALA A 15 -10.69 -0.57 5.17
C ALA A 15 -11.56 0.70 5.10
N GLU A 16 -10.94 1.87 5.12
CA GLU A 16 -11.64 3.17 5.08
C GLU A 16 -12.32 3.42 3.73
N LEU A 17 -11.78 2.89 2.63
CA LEU A 17 -12.34 3.06 1.29
C LEU A 17 -13.49 2.07 1.02
N ARG A 18 -13.57 0.99 1.80
CA ARG A 18 -14.53 -0.09 1.59
C ARG A 18 -15.96 0.38 1.88
N GLY A 19 -16.86 0.07 0.94
CA GLY A 19 -18.28 0.41 1.07
C GLY A 19 -18.62 1.83 0.59
N SER A 20 -17.62 2.61 0.19
CA SER A 20 -17.83 3.83 -0.58
C SER A 20 -18.38 3.50 -1.96
N SER A 21 -19.39 4.26 -2.41
CA SER A 21 -19.85 4.20 -3.80
C SER A 21 -18.90 4.93 -4.77
N PHE A 22 -17.95 5.71 -4.24
CA PHE A 22 -17.00 6.48 -5.03
C PHE A 22 -15.79 5.66 -5.46
N TYR A 23 -15.36 4.68 -4.65
CA TYR A 23 -14.23 3.81 -4.96
C TYR A 23 -14.74 2.44 -5.46
N PRO A 24 -14.50 2.08 -6.72
CA PRO A 24 -14.89 0.77 -7.26
C PRO A 24 -14.31 -0.39 -6.45
N ALA A 25 -15.15 -1.36 -6.09
CA ALA A 25 -14.75 -2.49 -5.24
C ALA A 25 -13.63 -3.36 -5.88
N ASN A 26 -13.64 -3.50 -7.21
CA ASN A 26 -12.56 -4.15 -7.96
C ASN A 26 -11.22 -3.43 -7.78
N SER A 27 -11.19 -2.09 -7.84
CA SER A 27 -9.97 -1.31 -7.66
C SER A 27 -9.47 -1.36 -6.22
N ILE A 28 -10.37 -1.33 -5.22
CA ILE A 28 -10.00 -1.56 -3.82
C ILE A 28 -9.33 -2.92 -3.66
N GLU A 29 -9.92 -3.99 -4.20
CA GLU A 29 -9.32 -5.33 -4.10
C GLU A 29 -7.96 -5.45 -4.81
N LYS A 30 -7.76 -4.72 -5.92
CA LYS A 30 -6.44 -4.59 -6.55
C LYS A 30 -5.44 -3.91 -5.62
N GLY A 31 -5.79 -2.75 -5.05
CA GLY A 31 -4.94 -2.04 -4.10
C GLY A 31 -4.58 -2.89 -2.87
N ARG A 32 -5.55 -3.62 -2.31
CA ARG A 32 -5.29 -4.58 -1.22
C ARG A 32 -4.35 -5.70 -1.63
N THR A 33 -4.44 -6.16 -2.88
CA THR A 33 -3.54 -7.17 -3.42
C THR A 33 -2.12 -6.64 -3.57
N LEU A 34 -1.95 -5.37 -3.98
CA LEU A 34 -0.64 -4.70 -4.02
C LEU A 34 -0.02 -4.62 -2.61
N LEU A 35 -0.78 -4.19 -1.61
CA LEU A 35 -0.29 -4.11 -0.21
C LEU A 35 0.07 -5.49 0.37
N ARG A 36 -0.70 -6.53 0.03
CA ARG A 36 -0.35 -7.91 0.38
C ARG A 36 0.90 -8.41 -0.34
N ALA A 37 1.10 -7.99 -1.58
CA ALA A 37 2.33 -8.30 -2.34
C ALA A 37 3.54 -7.59 -1.74
N LEU A 38 3.40 -6.35 -1.27
CA LEU A 38 4.44 -5.64 -0.52
C LEU A 38 4.88 -6.42 0.72
N CYS A 39 3.92 -6.90 1.53
CA CYS A 39 4.20 -7.73 2.69
C CYS A 39 5.02 -8.99 2.31
N ALA A 40 4.59 -9.70 1.27
CA ALA A 40 5.31 -10.87 0.79
C ALA A 40 6.71 -10.53 0.26
N ALA A 41 6.87 -9.38 -0.42
CA ALA A 41 8.16 -8.93 -0.93
C ALA A 41 9.14 -8.57 0.21
N ILE A 42 8.66 -7.94 1.27
CA ILE A 42 9.46 -7.66 2.48
C ILE A 42 9.90 -8.97 3.14
N GLU A 43 9.02 -9.96 3.25
CA GLU A 43 9.34 -11.26 3.84
C GLU A 43 10.35 -12.07 3.03
N ASP A 44 10.30 -11.96 1.70
CA ASP A 44 11.21 -12.65 0.78
C ASP A 44 12.58 -11.96 0.75
N ALA A 45 12.60 -10.64 0.53
CA ALA A 45 13.83 -9.86 0.41
C ALA A 45 14.52 -9.60 1.77
N LYS A 46 13.77 -9.60 2.87
CA LYS A 46 14.23 -9.27 4.24
C LYS A 46 15.18 -8.06 4.26
N PRO A 47 14.72 -6.87 3.81
CA PRO A 47 15.54 -5.68 3.83
C PRO A 47 16.06 -5.42 5.25
N LEU A 48 17.33 -5.05 5.37
CA LEU A 48 17.99 -4.73 6.64
C LEU A 48 18.11 -3.21 6.86
N THR A 49 17.80 -2.43 5.82
CA THR A 49 17.94 -0.97 5.80
C THR A 49 16.62 -0.32 5.41
N LEU A 50 16.49 0.97 5.74
CA LEU A 50 15.36 1.78 5.31
C LEU A 50 15.33 1.95 3.79
N ASP A 51 16.49 2.14 3.13
CA ASP A 51 16.58 2.19 1.67
C ASP A 51 16.00 0.94 0.98
N GLY A 52 16.25 -0.24 1.58
CA GLY A 52 15.71 -1.50 1.06
C GLY A 52 14.19 -1.57 1.20
N LEU A 53 13.63 -1.03 2.28
CA LEU A 53 12.18 -0.89 2.45
C LEU A 53 11.61 0.10 1.44
N GLU A 54 12.22 1.28 1.30
CA GLU A 54 11.80 2.34 0.37
C GLU A 54 11.71 1.83 -1.08
N GLN A 55 12.67 1.02 -1.53
CA GLN A 55 12.59 0.43 -2.87
C GLN A 55 11.34 -0.44 -3.06
N LEU A 56 10.95 -1.22 -2.04
CA LEU A 56 9.76 -2.07 -2.10
C LEU A 56 8.48 -1.25 -2.00
N THR A 57 8.44 -0.23 -1.14
CA THR A 57 7.28 0.65 -1.00
C THR A 57 7.12 1.54 -2.23
N HIS A 58 8.20 2.01 -2.86
CA HIS A 58 8.16 2.76 -4.11
C HIS A 58 7.66 1.91 -5.27
N ALA A 59 8.08 0.64 -5.35
CA ALA A 59 7.54 -0.28 -6.35
C ALA A 59 6.02 -0.47 -6.19
N THR A 60 5.56 -0.55 -4.93
CA THR A 60 4.13 -0.65 -4.61
C THR A 60 3.39 0.65 -4.93
N THR A 61 3.99 1.79 -4.61
CA THR A 61 3.43 3.13 -4.89
C THR A 61 3.31 3.37 -6.39
N ALA A 62 4.30 2.97 -7.19
CA ALA A 62 4.24 3.04 -8.65
C ALA A 62 3.09 2.18 -9.22
N ALA A 63 2.80 1.03 -8.61
CA ALA A 63 1.65 0.22 -8.99
C ALA A 63 0.30 0.90 -8.62
N PHE A 64 0.26 1.71 -7.56
CA PHE A 64 -0.89 2.56 -7.26
C PHE A 64 -1.05 3.71 -8.26
N ASN A 65 0.04 4.32 -8.74
CA ASN A 65 -0.03 5.33 -9.81
C ASN A 65 -0.68 4.73 -11.07
N ALA A 66 -0.29 3.51 -11.45
CA ALA A 66 -0.92 2.80 -12.57
C ALA A 66 -2.40 2.46 -12.30
N LEU A 67 -2.75 2.13 -11.05
CA LEU A 67 -4.13 1.87 -10.65
C LEU A 67 -5.00 3.13 -10.70
N GLU A 68 -4.42 4.32 -10.51
CA GLU A 68 -5.14 5.59 -10.62
C GLU A 68 -5.67 5.84 -12.03
N GLU A 69 -4.92 5.49 -13.07
CA GLU A 69 -5.40 5.55 -14.45
C GLU A 69 -6.68 4.71 -14.64
N GLU A 70 -6.71 3.50 -14.09
CA GLU A 70 -7.91 2.63 -14.12
C GLU A 70 -9.07 3.17 -13.28
N LEU A 71 -8.78 3.86 -12.17
CA LEU A 71 -9.80 4.52 -11.35
C LEU A 71 -10.45 5.67 -12.13
N ASN A 72 -9.64 6.47 -12.83
CA ASN A 72 -10.09 7.60 -13.65
C ASN A 72 -11.08 7.14 -14.74
N GLU A 73 -10.81 6.03 -15.41
CA GLU A 73 -11.72 5.44 -16.41
C GLU A 73 -13.09 5.03 -15.82
N GLN A 74 -13.14 4.79 -14.51
CA GLN A 74 -14.34 4.42 -13.76
C GLN A 74 -14.97 5.62 -13.02
N GLY A 75 -14.49 6.84 -13.26
CA GLY A 75 -15.00 8.06 -12.62
C GLY A 75 -14.60 8.21 -11.14
N SER A 76 -13.52 7.53 -10.73
CA SER A 76 -12.93 7.57 -9.40
C SER A 76 -11.50 8.08 -9.47
N ILE A 77 -10.89 8.43 -8.33
CA ILE A 77 -9.50 8.91 -8.25
C ILE A 77 -8.87 8.48 -6.93
N ILE A 78 -7.54 8.60 -6.83
CA ILE A 78 -6.86 8.56 -5.54
C ILE A 78 -6.91 9.99 -4.96
N ASP A 79 -7.99 10.30 -4.24
CA ASP A 79 -8.14 11.58 -3.56
C ASP A 79 -7.40 11.58 -2.21
N THR A 80 -7.54 12.68 -1.44
CA THR A 80 -6.93 12.83 -0.12
C THR A 80 -7.22 11.66 0.81
N VAL A 81 -8.46 11.13 0.82
CA VAL A 81 -8.85 10.02 1.69
C VAL A 81 -8.16 8.73 1.25
N ALA A 82 -8.17 8.43 -0.06
CA ALA A 82 -7.47 7.26 -0.60
C ALA A 82 -5.96 7.34 -0.35
N ARG A 83 -5.34 8.50 -0.59
CA ARG A 83 -3.93 8.77 -0.30
C ARG A 83 -3.58 8.50 1.16
N GLU A 84 -4.35 9.05 2.11
CA GLU A 84 -4.07 8.89 3.53
C GLU A 84 -4.27 7.44 3.98
N CYS A 85 -5.28 6.76 3.43
CA CYS A 85 -5.51 5.34 3.69
C CYS A 85 -4.35 4.47 3.20
N ILE A 86 -3.86 4.69 1.97
CA ILE A 86 -2.70 3.96 1.40
C ILE A 86 -1.44 4.23 2.21
N ALA A 87 -1.17 5.50 2.54
CA ALA A 87 0.00 5.88 3.33
C ALA A 87 -0.03 5.24 4.74
N ASN A 88 -1.17 5.30 5.42
CA ASN A 88 -1.33 4.70 6.74
C ASN A 88 -1.11 3.17 6.70
N ASP A 89 -1.62 2.50 5.67
CA ASP A 89 -1.43 1.07 5.50
C ASP A 89 0.05 0.70 5.24
N ILE A 90 0.77 1.48 4.42
CA ILE A 90 2.20 1.31 4.20
C ILE A 90 3.00 1.53 5.50
N GLY A 91 2.63 2.53 6.29
CA GLY A 91 3.22 2.75 7.62
C GLY A 91 2.98 1.57 8.56
N CYS A 92 1.75 1.05 8.60
CA CYS A 92 1.41 -0.13 9.40
C CYS A 92 2.20 -1.38 8.99
N ILE A 93 2.45 -1.55 7.68
CA ILE A 93 3.33 -2.60 7.15
C ILE A 93 4.75 -2.40 7.66
N ALA A 94 5.34 -1.21 7.49
CA ALA A 94 6.69 -0.90 7.93
C ALA A 94 6.89 -1.22 9.43
N GLU A 95 5.98 -0.75 10.29
CA GLU A 95 6.00 -1.05 11.72
C GLU A 95 5.87 -2.55 12.00
N ALA A 96 4.99 -3.25 11.29
CA ALA A 96 4.77 -4.68 11.48
C ALA A 96 6.00 -5.53 11.14
N TYR A 97 6.88 -5.03 10.26
CA TYR A 97 8.15 -5.64 9.90
C TYR A 97 9.36 -5.08 10.68
N GLY A 98 9.12 -4.27 11.71
CA GLY A 98 10.14 -3.84 12.67
C GLY A 98 10.81 -2.50 12.36
N TYR A 99 10.32 -1.76 11.36
CA TYR A 99 10.78 -0.40 11.08
C TYR A 99 10.00 0.57 11.96
N LEU A 100 10.65 1.12 12.98
CA LEU A 100 10.03 2.06 13.93
C LEU A 100 10.45 3.52 13.72
N GLN A 101 11.39 3.75 12.81
CA GLN A 101 11.89 5.07 12.46
C GLN A 101 11.92 5.16 10.94
N PHE A 102 10.88 5.78 10.39
CA PHE A 102 10.74 6.06 8.96
C PHE A 102 9.94 7.35 8.81
N ASP A 103 10.17 8.05 7.70
CA ASP A 103 9.27 9.11 7.25
C ASP A 103 8.28 8.50 6.27
N ILE A 104 6.99 8.64 6.56
CA ILE A 104 5.97 8.09 5.66
C ILE A 104 6.03 8.73 4.28
N GLU A 105 6.34 10.03 4.20
CA GLU A 105 6.46 10.74 2.92
C GLU A 105 7.61 10.17 2.08
N SER A 106 8.69 9.71 2.71
CA SER A 106 9.77 9.00 2.02
C SER A 106 9.33 7.65 1.47
N LEU A 107 8.52 6.89 2.20
CA LEU A 107 8.06 5.56 1.74
C LEU A 107 7.16 5.61 0.50
N ILE A 108 6.49 6.73 0.27
CA ILE A 108 5.57 6.97 -0.87
C ILE A 108 6.01 8.15 -1.75
N ALA A 109 7.30 8.47 -1.75
CA ALA A 109 7.83 9.68 -2.38
C ALA A 109 7.60 9.75 -3.90
N ASN A 110 7.44 8.62 -4.57
CA ASN A 110 7.22 8.52 -6.02
C ASN A 110 5.73 8.43 -6.41
N ARG A 111 4.81 8.79 -5.51
CA ARG A 111 3.38 8.91 -5.83
C ARG A 111 3.13 10.03 -6.84
N GLU A 112 2.14 9.83 -7.69
CA GLU A 112 1.66 10.86 -8.64
C GLU A 112 0.29 11.45 -8.25
N TRP A 113 -0.30 10.91 -7.17
CA TRP A 113 -1.58 11.29 -6.55
C TRP A 113 -1.44 12.09 -5.25
#